data_AF-A0ABD6CTS2-F1
#
_entry.id   AF-A0ABD6CTS2-F1
#
_cell.length_a   1.000
_cell.length_b   1.000
_cell.length_c   1.000
_cell.angle_alpha   90.00
_cell.angle_beta   90.00
_cell.angle_gamma   90.00
#
_symmetry.space_group_name_H-M   'P 1'
#
loop_
_entity.id
_entity.type
_entity.pdbx_description
1 polymer ?
#
loop_
_entity_poly.entity_id
_entity_poly.type
_entity_poly.pdbx_seq_one_letter_code
_entity_poly.pdbx_strand_id
1 'polypeptide(L)' 'MSERSGDIVYHVVCHGCEYEDVVEDDRVLAATSEIVHRKQTDHPVEYAEVGPGDQRGE' A
#
# COMPACT_ATOMS: atom_id res chain seq x y z
N MET A 1 -6.04 -21.79 17.60
CA MET A 1 -5.89 -21.70 16.14
C MET A 1 -4.94 -20.54 15.92
N SER A 2 -3.69 -20.79 15.52
CA SER A 2 -2.78 -19.69 15.14
C SER A 2 -3.20 -19.28 13.74
N GLU A 3 -4.17 -18.37 13.68
CA GLU A 3 -4.46 -17.60 12.48
C GLU A 3 -3.16 -16.86 12.18
N ARG A 4 -2.35 -17.43 11.29
CA ARG A 4 -1.29 -16.68 10.65
C ARG A 4 -2.04 -15.58 9.91
N SER A 5 -2.18 -14.42 10.56
CA SER A 5 -2.45 -13.17 9.89
C SER A 5 -1.35 -13.09 8.84
N GLY A 6 -1.66 -13.53 7.62
CA GLY A 6 -0.77 -13.28 6.50
C GLY A 6 -0.77 -11.77 6.42
N ASP A 7 0.34 -11.15 6.81
CA ASP A 7 0.48 -9.70 6.82
C ASP A 7 0.12 -9.20 5.42
N ILE A 8 -1.11 -8.69 5.28
CA ILE A 8 -1.61 -8.21 4.00
C ILE A 8 -0.85 -6.91 3.76
N VAL A 9 -0.05 -6.91 2.70
CA VAL A 9 0.70 -5.74 2.27
C VAL A 9 0.03 -5.13 1.05
N TYR A 10 -0.01 -3.80 1.04
CA TYR A 10 -0.55 -2.98 -0.03
C TYR A 10 0.57 -2.22 -0.68
N HIS A 11 0.55 -2.20 -1.99
CA HIS A 11 1.40 -1.33 -2.80
C HIS A 11 0.64 -0.04 -3.07
N VAL A 12 1.19 1.08 -2.61
CA VAL A 12 0.63 2.42 -2.76
C VAL A 12 1.40 3.16 -3.85
N VAL A 13 0.69 3.63 -4.87
CA VAL A 13 1.28 4.33 -6.02
C VAL A 13 0.62 5.69 -6.17
N CYS A 14 1.44 6.71 -6.38
CA CYS A 14 0.99 8.07 -6.60
C CYS A 14 1.18 8.46 -8.07
N HIS A 15 0.12 8.45 -8.88
CA HIS A 15 0.23 8.54 -10.35
C HIS A 15 0.74 9.88 -10.91
N GLY A 16 0.89 10.91 -10.08
CA GLY A 16 1.51 12.19 -10.48
C GLY A 16 2.87 12.45 -9.83
N CYS A 17 3.46 11.47 -9.14
CA CYS A 17 4.78 11.56 -8.52
C CYS A 17 5.57 10.28 -8.76
N GLU A 18 6.89 10.35 -8.65
CA GLU A 18 7.77 9.17 -8.60
C GLU A 18 7.73 8.50 -7.22
N TYR A 19 6.54 8.33 -6.66
CA TYR A 19 6.34 7.78 -5.32
C TYR A 19 5.58 6.47 -5.37
N GLU A 20 6.24 5.44 -4.87
CA GLU A 20 5.76 4.08 -4.68
C GLU A 20 6.21 3.61 -3.30
N ASP A 21 5.34 2.91 -2.58
CA ASP A 21 5.63 2.41 -1.23
C ASP A 21 4.85 1.11 -0.97
N VAL A 22 5.35 0.28 -0.05
CA VAL A 22 4.70 -0.98 0.33
C VAL A 22 4.45 -0.95 1.82
N VAL A 23 3.17 -0.97 2.20
CA VAL A 23 2.72 -0.78 3.57
C VAL A 23 1.80 -1.91 4.00
N GLU A 24 1.82 -2.24 5.28
CA GLU A 24 0.93 -3.23 5.88
C GLU A 24 -0.51 -2.70 5.96
N ASP A 25 -1.51 -3.60 5.97
CA ASP A 25 -2.95 -3.30 6.00
C ASP A 25 -3.33 -2.24 7.05
N ASP A 26 -2.85 -2.41 8.28
CA ASP A 26 -3.12 -1.47 9.38
C ASP A 26 -2.60 -0.05 9.08
N ARG A 27 -1.59 0.07 8.22
CA ARG A 27 -0.91 1.31 7.88
C ARG A 27 -1.31 1.88 6.52
N VAL A 28 -2.05 1.17 5.68
CA VAL A 28 -2.37 1.63 4.31
C VAL A 28 -3.16 2.93 4.30
N LEU A 29 -4.16 3.06 5.18
CA LEU A 29 -4.98 4.27 5.32
C LEU A 29 -4.18 5.45 5.90
N ALA A 30 -3.32 5.18 6.88
CA ALA A 30 -2.46 6.20 7.48
C ALA A 30 -1.43 6.71 6.46
N ALA A 31 -0.80 5.79 5.71
CA ALA A 31 0.18 6.11 4.68
C ALA A 31 -0.43 6.92 3.54
N THR A 32 -1.57 6.48 2.98
CA THR A 32 -2.28 7.23 1.93
C THR A 32 -2.69 8.63 2.38
N SER A 33 -3.22 8.77 3.60
CA SER A 33 -3.56 10.07 4.18
C SER A 33 -2.33 10.96 4.37
N GLU A 34 -1.21 10.41 4.87
CA GLU A 34 0.04 11.15 5.01
C GLU A 34 0.57 11.61 3.64
N ILE A 35 0.54 10.76 2.62
CA ILE A 35 1.01 11.11 1.26
C ILE A 35 0.21 12.29 0.71
N VAL A 36 -1.12 12.21 0.77
CA VAL A 36 -2.01 13.28 0.29
C VAL A 36 -1.77 14.57 1.08
N HIS A 37 -1.66 14.48 2.40
CA HIS A 37 -1.49 15.66 3.26
C HIS A 37 -0.09 16.29 3.15
N ARG A 38 0.96 15.48 3.15
CA ARG A 38 2.36 15.90 3.16
C ARG A 38 2.82 16.38 1.80
N LYS A 39 2.42 15.70 0.73
CA LYS A 39 2.81 16.08 -0.63
C LYS A 39 1.83 17.07 -1.28
N GLN A 40 0.67 17.35 -0.66
CA GLN A 40 -0.39 18.24 -1.19
C GLN A 40 -0.69 17.92 -2.67
N THR A 41 -0.80 16.63 -2.98
CA THR A 41 -0.90 16.17 -4.36
C THR A 41 -2.33 16.30 -4.85
N ASP A 42 -2.53 16.95 -5.99
CA ASP A 42 -3.83 17.02 -6.68
C ASP A 42 -4.14 15.73 -7.47
N HIS A 43 -3.16 14.84 -7.60
CA HIS A 43 -3.29 13.61 -8.37
C HIS A 43 -3.69 12.41 -7.48
N PRO A 44 -4.41 11.43 -8.07
CA PRO A 44 -4.94 10.28 -7.34
C PRO A 44 -3.81 9.38 -6.79
N VAL A 45 -4.04 8.88 -5.57
CA VAL A 45 -3.23 7.83 -4.94
C VAL A 45 -4.03 6.55 -5.02
N GLU A 46 -3.47 5.53 -5.66
CA GLU A 46 -4.07 4.21 -5.78
C GLU A 46 -3.34 3.23 -4.87
N TYR A 47 -4.06 2.26 -4.31
CA TYR A 47 -3.47 1.19 -3.52
C TYR A 47 -4.02 -0.15 -3.97
N ALA A 48 -3.13 -1.11 -4.17
CA ALA A 48 -3.46 -2.46 -4.59
C ALA A 48 -2.95 -3.45 -3.54
N GLU A 49 -3.81 -4.39 -3.15
CA GLU A 49 -3.41 -5.52 -2.30
C GLU A 49 -2.43 -6.40 -3.08
N VAL A 50 -1.26 -6.65 -2.51
CA VAL A 50 -0.25 -7.58 -3.06
C VAL A 50 -0.34 -8.94 -2.36
N GLY A 51 -1.07 -9.01 -1.23
CA GLY A 51 -1.35 -10.22 -0.47
C GLY A 51 -0.14 -10.72 0.34
N PRO A 52 -0.35 -11.70 1.22
CA PRO A 52 0.74 -12.37 1.94
C PRO A 52 1.47 -13.32 0.99
N GLY A 53 2.33 -12.76 0.14
CA GLY A 53 3.19 -13.50 -0.77
C GLY A 53 2.48 -14.07 -1.99
N ASP A 54 2.16 -13.22 -2.98
CA ASP A 54 2.10 -13.67 -4.37
C ASP A 54 3.54 -13.91 -4.87
N GLN A 55 4.14 -15.01 -4.41
CA GLN A 55 5.18 -15.69 -5.18
C GLN A 55 4.45 -16.42 -6.31
N ARG A 56 4.10 -15.71 -7.37
CA ARG A 56 3.59 -16.36 -8.57
C ARG A 56 4.72 -17.13 -9.26
N GLY A 57 4.55 -18.45 -9.35
CA GLY A 57 5.37 -19.40 -10.10
C GLY A 57 6.27 -20.19 -9.16
N GLU A 58 6.19 -21.52 -9.06
CA GLU A 58 6.09 -22.51 -10.15
C GLU A 58 5.36 -23.78 -9.70
#